data_AF-A0A7Y7CML1-F1
#
_entry.id   AF-A0A7Y7CML1-F1
#
_cell.length_a   1.000
_cell.length_b   1.000
_cell.length_c   1.000
_cell.angle_alpha   90.00
_cell.angle_beta   90.00
_cell.angle_gamma   90.00
#
_symmetry.space_group_name_H-M   'P 1'
#
loop_
_entity.id
_entity.type
_entity.pdbx_description
1 polymer ?
#
loop_
_entity_poly.entity_id
_entity_poly.type
_entity_poly.pdbx_seq_one_letter_code
_entity_poly.pdbx_strand_id
1 'polypeptide(L)' 'MIANLIRWSVQNRFLVMILTVLFTLWGVYSLSRTPLDAIPDLSDVQV' A
#
# COMPACT_ATOMS: atom_id res chain seq x y z
N MET A 1 12.51 -4.86 21.03
CA MET A 1 12.50 -4.50 19.59
C MET A 1 11.26 -3.69 19.21
N ILE A 2 10.04 -4.26 19.25
CA ILE A 2 8.79 -3.55 18.92
C ILE A 2 8.58 -2.28 19.77
N ALA A 3 8.85 -2.35 21.09
CA ALA A 3 8.73 -1.18 21.96
C ALA A 3 9.64 -0.01 21.56
N ASN A 4 10.82 -0.28 20.98
CA ASN A 4 11.69 0.79 20.46
C ASN A 4 11.10 1.41 19.20
N LEU A 5 10.52 0.60 18.31
CA LEU A 5 9.85 1.10 17.10
C LEU A 5 8.64 1.99 17.44
N ILE A 6 7.83 1.57 18.42
CA ILE A 6 6.67 2.36 18.88
C ILE A 6 7.15 3.69 19.46
N ARG A 7 8.14 3.68 20.36
CA ARG A 7 8.70 4.90 20.94
C ARG A 7 9.25 5.84 19.88
N TRP A 8 10.01 5.31 18.92
CA TRP A 8 10.54 6.10 17.81
C TRP A 8 9.43 6.66 16.94
N SER A 9 8.37 5.90 16.66
CA SER A 9 7.22 6.34 15.86
C SER A 9 6.47 7.48 16.53
N VAL A 10 6.27 7.41 17.85
CA VAL A 10 5.62 8.48 18.64
C VAL A 10 6.49 9.73 18.69
N GLN A 11 7.80 9.58 18.87
CA GLN A 11 8.75 10.71 18.86
C GLN A 11 8.78 11.41 17.50
N ASN A 12 8.65 10.65 16.41
CA ASN A 12 8.66 11.15 15.04
C ASN A 12 7.24 11.25 14.44
N ARG A 13 6.21 11.53 15.26
CA ARG A 13 4.79 11.51 14.86
C ARG A 13 4.48 12.30 13.58
N PHE A 14 5.18 13.40 13.34
CA PHE A 14 4.99 14.23 12.15
C PHE A 14 5.43 13.49 10.89
N LEU A 15 6.62 12.88 10.92
CA LEU A 15 7.13 12.05 9.82
C LEU A 15 6.22 10.85 9.58
N VAL A 16 5.75 10.18 10.64
CA VAL A 16 4.81 9.06 10.52
C VAL A 16 3.53 9.50 9.82
N MET A 17 2.93 10.63 10.22
CA MET A 17 1.72 11.16 9.58
C MET A 17 1.94 11.49 8.09
N ILE A 18 3.06 12.12 7.74
CA ILE A 18 3.39 12.39 6.33
C ILE A 18 3.49 11.09 5.54
N LEU A 19 4.23 10.10 6.06
CA LEU A 19 4.37 8.80 5.40
C LEU A 19 3.02 8.12 5.23
N THR A 20 2.16 8.14 6.26
CA THR A 20 0.81 7.59 6.17
C THR A 20 0.02 8.25 5.03
N VAL A 21 0.00 9.57 4.95
CA VAL A 21 -0.71 10.30 3.87
C VAL A 21 -0.14 9.93 2.49
N LEU A 22 1.17 9.92 2.34
CA LEU A 22 1.83 9.57 1.08
C LEU A 22 1.48 8.14 0.63
N PHE A 23 1.55 7.17 1.54
CA PHE A 23 1.21 5.78 1.23
C PHE A 23 -0.28 5.59 0.95
N THR A 24 -1.16 6.31 1.65
CA THR A 24 -2.59 6.28 1.35
C THR A 24 -2.88 6.84 -0.03
N LEU A 25 -2.33 8.01 -0.38
CA LEU A 25 -2.51 8.61 -1.70
C LEU A 25 -1.95 7.72 -2.81
N TRP A 26 -0.77 7.15 -2.60
CA TRP A 26 -0.20 6.16 -3.51
C TRP A 26 -1.12 4.97 -3.68
N GLY A 27 -1.60 4.39 -2.57
CA GLY A 27 -2.49 3.24 -2.58
C GLY A 27 -3.77 3.52 -3.37
N VAL A 28 -4.40 4.67 -3.13
CA VAL A 28 -5.60 5.10 -3.88
C VAL A 28 -5.29 5.28 -5.37
N TYR A 29 -4.18 5.93 -5.71
CA TYR A 29 -3.75 6.09 -7.09
C TYR A 29 -3.54 4.72 -7.77
N SER A 30 -2.87 3.80 -7.10
CA SER A 30 -2.60 2.45 -7.59
C SER A 30 -3.89 1.66 -7.80
N LEU A 31 -4.80 1.66 -6.82
CA LEU A 31 -6.10 1.00 -6.93
C LEU A 31 -6.91 1.56 -8.11
N SER A 32 -6.93 2.88 -8.26
CA SER A 32 -7.68 3.56 -9.33
C SER A 32 -7.12 3.26 -10.74
N ARG A 33 -5.88 2.78 -10.84
CA ARG A 33 -5.20 2.46 -12.10
C ARG A 33 -4.97 0.97 -12.29
N THR A 34 -5.37 0.14 -11.34
CA THR A 34 -5.25 -1.31 -11.47
C THR A 34 -6.31 -1.79 -12.46
N PRO A 35 -5.93 -2.44 -13.57
CA PRO A 35 -6.90 -2.98 -14.52
C PRO A 35 -7.73 -4.05 -13.80
N LEU A 36 -9.04 -3.84 -13.77
CA LEU A 36 -9.99 -4.80 -13.23
C LEU A 36 -10.58 -5.57 -14.41
N ASP A 37 -10.36 -6.89 -14.43
CA ASP A 37 -11.06 -7.80 -15.31
C ASP A 37 -12.21 -8.45 -14.54
N ALA A 38 -13.35 -8.61 -15.22
CA ALA A 38 -14.53 -9.25 -14.66
C ALA A 38 -14.39 -10.78 -14.64
N ILE A 39 -13.50 -11.33 -15.48
CA ILE A 39 -13.30 -12.77 -15.62
C ILE A 39 -11.84 -13.06 -15.29
N PRO A 40 -11.55 -14.02 -14.38
CA PRO A 40 -10.16 -14.45 -14.19
C PRO A 40 -9.64 -15.07 -15.49
N ASP A 41 -8.35 -14.92 -15.77
CA ASP A 41 -7.74 -15.57 -16.94
C ASP A 41 -7.82 -17.09 -16.77
N LEU A 42 -8.74 -17.69 -17.52
CA LEU A 42 -9.02 -19.13 -17.55
C LEU A 42 -8.67 -19.73 -18.92
N SER A 43 -8.00 -18.97 -19.77
CA SER A 43 -7.56 -19.47 -21.07
C SER A 43 -6.38 -20.43 -20.87
N ASP A 44 -6.50 -21.65 -21.42
CA ASP A 44 -5.37 -22.57 -21.45
C ASP A 44 -4.26 -21.97 -22.32
N VAL A 45 -3.02 -21.99 -21.82
CA VAL A 45 -1.84 -21.67 -22.63
C VAL A 45 -1.65 -22.77 -23.67
N GLN A 46 -2.23 -22.60 -24.86
CA GLN A 46 -2.05 -23.54 -25.96
C GLN A 46 -0.63 -23.42 -26.52
N VAL A 47 0.11 -24.53 -26.49
CA VAL A 47 1.42 -24.76 -27.12
C VAL A 47 1.33 -25.77 -28.25
#